data_AF-A0A656VFU6-F1
#
_entry.id   AF-A0A656VFU6-F1
#
_cell.length_a   1.000
_cell.length_b   1.000
_cell.length_c   1.000
_cell.angle_alpha   90.00
_cell.angle_beta   90.00
_cell.angle_gamma   90.00
#
_symmetry.space_group_name_H-M   'P 1'
#
loop_
_entity.id
_entity.type
_entity.pdbx_description
1 polymer ?
#
loop_
_entity_poly.entity_id
_entity_poly.type
_entity_poly.pdbx_seq_one_letter_code
_entity_poly.pdbx_strand_id
1 'polypeptide(L)'
;MRLIIDCDPGNGVPGANVDDGLALALALAAKPQLQLELISIVAGNTPREVGFAVATDLLAQSGYQVPVALGAARALSEPPEPWRAHLDRPIADPKLAALWRDLPAPSLANAPAPDAAIAIGELICRHPGEITLAAIGPLTNVAHAMQLYPQMAQAVKEIVIMGGVFNVDGYIKDTNFGLDPEAARLVLNSGAAITLAPLDVTTQTMLTQADLAALTQPDTPLCRYLRATTQPWIDYSRHTRRLPGCWIHDALVIAWLLEPQLVTTEMFHVDVALEGALTRGSSRRWRPDSLRLTVGMPPPQGKPVRIMQQVDNARLLALIGATLARG
;
A
#
# COMPACT_ATOMS: atom_id res chain seq x y z
N MET A 1 -7.89 10.04 14.61
CA MET A 1 -8.05 8.61 14.28
C MET A 1 -6.74 7.90 14.52
N ARG A 2 -6.74 6.67 15.04
CA ARG A 2 -5.53 5.86 15.30
C ARG A 2 -5.30 4.92 14.12
N LEU A 3 -4.07 4.89 13.58
CA LEU A 3 -3.74 4.18 12.34
C LEU A 3 -2.53 3.26 12.54
N ILE A 4 -2.61 2.06 11.94
CA ILE A 4 -1.45 1.24 11.58
C ILE A 4 -1.29 1.29 10.05
N ILE A 5 -0.06 1.39 9.56
CA ILE A 5 0.24 1.20 8.13
C ILE A 5 1.09 -0.05 7.97
N ASP A 6 0.65 -0.99 7.14
CA ASP A 6 1.42 -2.16 6.69
C ASP A 6 1.82 -1.96 5.22
N CYS A 7 3.12 -1.88 4.95
CA CYS A 7 3.68 -1.34 3.70
C CYS A 7 5.03 -1.97 3.31
N ASP A 8 5.49 -1.70 2.09
CA ASP A 8 6.71 -2.23 1.50
C ASP A 8 7.53 -1.16 0.77
N PRO A 9 7.95 -0.07 1.47
CA PRO A 9 8.42 1.14 0.84
C PRO A 9 9.73 0.97 0.04
N GLY A 10 9.82 1.70 -1.07
CA GLY A 10 10.98 1.72 -1.97
C GLY A 10 11.62 3.10 -2.18
N ASN A 11 11.28 4.11 -1.37
CA ASN A 11 11.89 5.45 -1.47
C ASN A 11 13.42 5.40 -1.44
N GLY A 12 14.06 6.00 -2.44
CA GLY A 12 15.52 5.99 -2.59
C GLY A 12 16.11 4.66 -3.07
N VAL A 13 15.31 3.64 -3.28
CA VAL A 13 15.75 2.34 -3.83
C VAL A 13 15.57 2.36 -5.34
N PRO A 14 16.63 2.11 -6.13
CA PRO A 14 16.54 2.10 -7.59
C PRO A 14 15.44 1.16 -8.09
N GLY A 15 14.57 1.67 -8.96
CA GLY A 15 13.51 0.89 -9.62
C GLY A 15 12.37 0.39 -8.73
N ALA A 16 12.38 0.69 -7.43
CA ALA A 16 11.29 0.36 -6.52
C ALA A 16 10.27 1.51 -6.45
N ASN A 17 8.99 1.17 -6.27
CA ASN A 17 7.93 2.16 -6.14
C ASN A 17 8.09 2.98 -4.84
N VAL A 18 7.61 4.22 -4.85
CA VAL A 18 7.87 5.22 -3.80
C VAL A 18 6.58 5.78 -3.17
N ASP A 19 5.43 5.30 -3.62
CA ASP A 19 4.11 5.72 -3.16
C ASP A 19 3.83 5.36 -1.69
N ASP A 20 4.38 4.25 -1.18
CA ASP A 20 4.37 3.94 0.25
C ASP A 20 4.94 5.11 1.09
N GLY A 21 6.09 5.67 0.68
CA GLY A 21 6.71 6.77 1.41
C GLY A 21 5.90 8.06 1.34
N LEU A 22 5.19 8.30 0.24
CA LEU A 22 4.23 9.41 0.15
C LEU A 22 3.03 9.18 1.08
N ALA A 23 2.52 7.95 1.17
CA ALA A 23 1.44 7.57 2.08
C ALA A 23 1.86 7.74 3.55
N LEU A 24 3.06 7.25 3.92
CA LEU A 24 3.65 7.42 5.24
C LEU A 24 3.82 8.90 5.57
N ALA A 25 4.39 9.69 4.67
CA ALA A 25 4.58 11.12 4.90
C ALA A 25 3.24 11.87 5.09
N LEU A 26 2.23 11.54 4.29
CA LEU A 26 0.89 12.10 4.44
C LEU A 26 0.29 11.75 5.82
N ALA A 27 0.43 10.50 6.26
CA ALA A 27 -0.06 10.06 7.56
C ALA A 27 0.67 10.73 8.73
N LEU A 28 1.99 10.92 8.63
CA LEU A 28 2.80 11.61 9.62
C LEU A 28 2.40 13.09 9.77
N ALA A 29 2.24 13.78 8.64
CA ALA A 29 1.87 15.21 8.60
C ALA A 29 0.40 15.48 8.96
N ALA A 30 -0.46 14.45 9.00
CA ALA A 30 -1.90 14.59 9.26
C ALA A 30 -2.29 14.78 10.74
N LYS A 31 -1.34 15.02 11.64
CA LYS A 31 -1.67 15.32 13.06
C LYS A 31 -2.48 16.63 13.18
N PRO A 32 -3.47 16.72 14.09
CA PRO A 32 -3.96 15.68 15.01
C PRO A 32 -5.07 14.78 14.42
N GLN A 33 -5.45 14.95 13.15
CA GLN A 33 -6.54 14.20 12.52
C GLN A 33 -6.23 12.70 12.49
N LEU A 34 -4.95 12.35 12.29
CA LEU A 34 -4.42 11.00 12.24
C LEU A 34 -3.22 10.84 13.18
N GLN A 35 -3.23 9.79 13.99
CA GLN A 35 -2.12 9.35 14.82
C GLN A 35 -1.64 8.00 14.29
N LEU A 36 -0.48 8.00 13.64
CA LEU A 36 0.19 6.79 13.18
C LEU A 36 0.88 6.11 14.38
N GLU A 37 0.40 4.95 14.77
CA GLU A 37 0.82 4.21 15.97
C GLU A 37 1.89 3.16 15.66
N LEU A 38 1.89 2.64 14.44
CA LEU A 38 2.79 1.59 13.99
C LEU A 38 2.97 1.64 12.47
N ILE A 39 4.22 1.48 12.04
CA ILE A 39 4.58 1.12 10.67
C ILE A 39 5.00 -0.35 10.69
N SER A 40 4.40 -1.15 9.84
CA SER A 40 4.69 -2.57 9.68
C SER A 40 5.25 -2.80 8.28
N ILE A 41 6.33 -3.58 8.19
CA ILE A 41 7.04 -3.82 6.94
C ILE A 41 6.79 -5.24 6.45
N VAL A 42 6.39 -5.37 5.19
CA VAL A 42 6.27 -6.65 4.47
C VAL A 42 7.20 -6.65 3.25
N ALA A 43 7.64 -7.82 2.80
CA ALA A 43 8.36 -7.93 1.53
C ALA A 43 7.40 -7.74 0.34
N GLY A 44 7.81 -6.93 -0.64
CA GLY A 44 7.05 -6.68 -1.87
C GLY A 44 7.88 -5.95 -2.92
N ASN A 45 7.61 -4.66 -3.15
CA ASN A 45 8.42 -3.74 -3.94
C ASN A 45 9.91 -3.89 -3.60
N THR A 46 10.23 -4.00 -2.32
CA THR A 46 11.58 -4.29 -1.81
C THR A 46 11.61 -5.53 -0.91
N PRO A 47 12.77 -6.18 -0.73
CA PRO A 47 12.97 -7.11 0.38
C PRO A 47 12.69 -6.42 1.72
N ARG A 48 12.10 -7.12 2.68
CA ARG A 48 11.64 -6.52 3.95
C ARG A 48 12.75 -5.76 4.70
N GLU A 49 14.00 -6.21 4.64
CA GLU A 49 15.13 -5.55 5.30
C GLU A 49 15.44 -4.18 4.68
N VAL A 50 15.26 -4.08 3.36
CA VAL A 50 15.39 -2.82 2.62
C VAL A 50 14.23 -1.90 2.95
N GLY A 51 12.98 -2.38 2.87
CA GLY A 51 11.80 -1.58 3.23
C GLY A 51 11.85 -1.06 4.67
N PHE A 52 12.37 -1.88 5.59
CA PHE A 52 12.57 -1.47 6.99
C PHE A 52 13.62 -0.37 7.13
N ALA A 53 14.73 -0.47 6.39
CA ALA A 53 15.74 0.57 6.35
C ALA A 53 15.18 1.88 5.73
N VAL A 54 14.37 1.79 4.68
CA VAL A 54 13.71 2.94 4.04
C VAL A 54 12.75 3.64 5.01
N ALA A 55 11.87 2.90 5.68
CA ALA A 55 10.95 3.46 6.66
C ALA A 55 11.68 4.11 7.84
N THR A 56 12.75 3.47 8.33
CA THR A 56 13.58 3.99 9.42
C THR A 56 14.32 5.26 9.01
N ASP A 57 14.86 5.32 7.80
CA ASP A 57 15.51 6.51 7.25
C ASP A 57 14.51 7.67 7.08
N LEU A 58 13.32 7.41 6.54
CA LEU A 58 12.24 8.41 6.45
C LEU A 58 11.93 9.01 7.83
N LEU A 59 11.79 8.19 8.87
CA LEU A 59 11.55 8.67 10.24
C LEU A 59 12.74 9.47 10.79
N ALA A 60 13.97 8.99 10.59
CA ALA A 60 15.18 9.66 11.05
C ALA A 60 15.36 11.04 10.38
N GLN A 61 15.14 11.14 9.07
CA GLN A 61 15.27 12.38 8.32
C GLN A 61 14.13 13.36 8.61
N SER A 62 12.91 12.85 8.85
CA SER A 62 11.74 13.69 9.11
C SER A 62 11.64 14.16 10.56
N GLY A 63 12.31 13.48 11.50
CA GLY A 63 12.25 13.76 12.94
C GLY A 63 11.00 13.19 13.63
N TYR A 64 10.16 12.45 12.91
CA TYR A 64 8.99 11.79 13.48
C TYR A 64 9.40 10.51 14.23
N GLN A 65 8.69 10.20 15.31
CA GLN A 65 8.91 9.01 16.13
C GLN A 65 7.67 8.12 16.07
N VAL A 66 7.79 7.01 15.33
CA VAL A 66 6.77 5.96 15.21
C VAL A 66 7.48 4.60 15.28
N PRO A 67 6.98 3.62 16.05
CA PRO A 67 7.52 2.27 16.03
C PRO A 67 7.46 1.65 14.63
N VAL A 68 8.54 0.97 14.23
CA VAL A 68 8.60 0.19 12.99
C VAL A 68 8.76 -1.29 13.36
N ALA A 69 7.86 -2.14 12.87
CA ALA A 69 7.91 -3.59 13.02
C ALA A 69 8.37 -4.26 11.72
N LEU A 70 9.12 -5.35 11.86
CA LEU A 70 9.61 -6.13 10.73
C LEU A 70 8.76 -7.38 10.55
N GLY A 71 8.21 -7.58 9.36
CA GLY A 71 7.27 -8.66 9.08
C GLY A 71 7.79 -9.72 8.12
N ALA A 72 6.87 -10.28 7.35
CA ALA A 72 7.10 -11.43 6.50
C ALA A 72 8.09 -11.13 5.35
N ALA A 73 9.04 -12.04 5.15
CA ALA A 73 10.02 -11.97 4.06
C ALA A 73 9.50 -12.57 2.75
N ARG A 74 8.40 -13.33 2.81
CA ARG A 74 7.83 -14.10 1.71
C ARG A 74 6.33 -14.28 1.93
N ALA A 75 5.62 -14.54 0.84
CA ALA A 75 4.22 -14.88 0.86
C ALA A 75 3.91 -16.18 1.63
N LEU A 76 2.64 -16.42 1.94
CA LEU A 76 2.17 -17.64 2.60
C LEU A 76 2.48 -18.91 1.80
N SER A 77 2.38 -18.84 0.47
CA SER A 77 2.58 -20.02 -0.40
C SER A 77 3.23 -19.70 -1.75
N GLU A 78 3.05 -18.48 -2.28
CA GLU A 78 3.66 -18.09 -3.55
C GLU A 78 5.21 -18.04 -3.46
N PRO A 79 5.94 -18.66 -4.42
CA PRO A 79 7.40 -18.58 -4.45
C PRO A 79 7.90 -17.15 -4.69
N PRO A 80 8.87 -16.64 -3.90
CA PRO A 80 9.32 -15.26 -4.03
C PRO A 80 10.24 -15.00 -5.23
N GLU A 81 10.94 -16.02 -5.73
CA GLU A 81 12.02 -15.84 -6.72
C GLU A 81 11.55 -15.26 -8.06
N PRO A 82 10.44 -15.74 -8.68
CA PRO A 82 9.95 -15.18 -9.93
C PRO A 82 9.51 -13.72 -9.80
N TRP A 83 8.85 -13.38 -8.68
CA TRP A 83 8.45 -12.02 -8.37
C TRP A 83 9.66 -11.11 -8.17
N ARG A 84 10.67 -11.57 -7.43
CA ARG A 84 11.88 -10.81 -7.20
C ARG A 84 12.65 -10.55 -8.49
N ALA A 85 12.81 -11.58 -9.33
CA ALA A 85 13.43 -11.44 -10.64
C ALA A 85 12.69 -10.44 -11.55
N HIS A 86 11.36 -10.37 -11.45
CA HIS A 86 10.57 -9.38 -12.19
C HIS A 86 10.77 -7.95 -11.66
N LEU A 87 10.64 -7.76 -10.35
CA LEU A 87 10.68 -6.45 -9.70
C LEU A 87 12.09 -5.82 -9.75
N ASP A 88 13.15 -6.63 -9.74
CA ASP A 88 14.53 -6.13 -9.84
C ASP A 88 15.00 -5.98 -11.30
N ARG A 89 14.22 -6.43 -12.29
CA ARG A 89 14.59 -6.34 -13.71
C ARG A 89 14.87 -4.92 -14.18
N PRO A 90 14.11 -3.88 -13.80
CA PRO A 90 14.31 -2.54 -14.37
C PRO A 90 15.66 -1.91 -14.11
N ILE A 91 16.31 -2.25 -12.98
CA ILE A 91 17.63 -1.72 -12.62
C ILE A 91 18.78 -2.43 -13.33
N ALA A 92 18.50 -3.47 -14.12
CA ALA A 92 19.50 -4.09 -14.98
C ALA A 92 19.93 -3.16 -16.14
N ASP A 93 19.17 -2.11 -16.45
CA ASP A 93 19.59 -1.04 -17.36
C ASP A 93 20.37 0.04 -16.58
N PRO A 94 21.70 0.20 -16.82
CA PRO A 94 22.51 1.20 -16.12
C PRO A 94 22.01 2.64 -16.33
N LYS A 95 21.33 2.93 -17.44
CA LYS A 95 20.77 4.27 -17.70
C LYS A 95 19.59 4.57 -16.78
N LEU A 96 18.76 3.57 -16.50
CA LEU A 96 17.65 3.70 -15.56
C LEU A 96 18.17 3.75 -14.13
N ALA A 97 19.12 2.89 -13.77
CA ALA A 97 19.74 2.91 -12.43
C ALA A 97 20.42 4.26 -12.12
N ALA A 98 20.99 4.93 -13.12
CA ALA A 98 21.64 6.23 -12.96
C ALA A 98 20.70 7.36 -12.50
N LEU A 99 19.38 7.20 -12.59
CA LEU A 99 18.42 8.18 -12.06
C LEU A 99 18.52 8.34 -10.52
N TRP A 100 19.03 7.33 -9.82
CA TRP A 100 19.21 7.33 -8.36
C TRP A 100 20.65 7.58 -7.92
N ARG A 101 21.57 7.91 -8.83
CA ARG A 101 23.02 7.96 -8.56
C ARG A 101 23.45 8.92 -7.44
N ASP A 102 22.65 9.97 -7.21
CA ASP A 102 22.94 11.02 -6.23
C ASP A 102 22.19 10.81 -4.91
N LEU A 103 21.41 9.72 -4.80
CA LEU A 103 20.72 9.35 -3.57
C LEU A 103 21.58 8.37 -2.76
N PRO A 104 21.73 8.60 -1.44
CA PRO A 104 22.34 7.61 -0.58
C PRO A 104 21.45 6.36 -0.52
N ALA A 105 22.06 5.18 -0.62
CA ALA A 105 21.35 3.94 -0.38
C ALA A 105 20.91 3.88 1.10
N PRO A 106 19.71 3.36 1.40
CA PRO A 106 19.27 3.19 2.78
C PRO A 106 20.23 2.26 3.52
N SER A 107 20.60 2.64 4.75
CA SER A 107 21.51 1.86 5.57
C SER A 107 20.78 0.64 6.14
N LEU A 108 21.20 -0.56 5.75
CA LEU A 108 20.70 -1.81 6.30
C LEU A 108 21.21 -1.98 7.74
N ALA A 109 20.53 -1.33 8.68
CA ALA A 109 20.79 -1.50 10.10
C ALA A 109 20.16 -2.81 10.59
N ASN A 110 20.94 -3.65 11.26
CA ASN A 110 20.44 -4.80 12.03
C ASN A 110 19.86 -4.31 13.37
N ALA A 111 18.82 -3.47 13.32
CA ALA A 111 18.11 -3.04 14.51
C ALA A 111 17.13 -4.13 14.96
N PRO A 112 17.06 -4.47 16.26
CA PRO A 112 15.98 -5.30 16.77
C PRO A 112 14.64 -4.63 16.47
N ALA A 113 13.74 -5.37 15.84
CA ALA A 113 12.38 -4.91 15.54
C ALA A 113 11.39 -5.94 16.09
N PRO A 114 10.22 -5.51 16.61
CA PRO A 114 9.15 -6.43 16.93
C PRO A 114 8.64 -7.13 15.67
N ASP A 115 8.09 -8.33 15.84
CA ASP A 115 7.40 -9.04 14.77
C ASP A 115 6.13 -8.28 14.38
N ALA A 116 5.99 -7.98 13.09
CA ALA A 116 4.86 -7.21 12.56
C ALA A 116 3.50 -7.84 12.83
N ALA A 117 3.35 -9.15 12.63
CA ALA A 117 2.05 -9.82 12.77
C ALA A 117 1.59 -9.81 14.23
N ILE A 118 2.53 -10.02 15.15
CA ILE A 118 2.27 -9.89 16.60
C ILE A 118 1.92 -8.44 16.94
N ALA A 119 2.73 -7.47 16.53
CA ALA A 119 2.51 -6.05 16.85
C ALA A 119 1.15 -5.53 16.33
N ILE A 120 0.76 -5.89 15.10
CA ILE A 120 -0.54 -5.57 14.52
C ILE A 120 -1.67 -6.19 15.35
N GLY A 121 -1.59 -7.51 15.57
CA GLY A 121 -2.63 -8.27 16.25
C GLY A 121 -2.85 -7.82 17.69
N GLU A 122 -1.76 -7.63 18.44
CA GLU A 122 -1.82 -7.13 19.82
C GLU A 122 -2.41 -5.73 19.91
N LEU A 123 -1.94 -4.78 19.08
CA LEU A 123 -2.40 -3.40 19.15
C LEU A 123 -3.90 -3.30 18.81
N ILE A 124 -4.35 -4.01 17.77
CA ILE A 124 -5.78 -4.03 17.40
C ILE A 124 -6.63 -4.72 18.46
N CYS A 125 -6.23 -5.91 18.93
CA CYS A 125 -7.05 -6.69 19.86
C CYS A 125 -7.12 -6.09 21.27
N ARG A 126 -6.14 -5.28 21.66
CA ARG A 126 -6.18 -4.51 22.93
C ARG A 126 -7.07 -3.26 22.84
N HIS A 127 -7.40 -2.80 21.63
CA HIS A 127 -8.17 -1.58 21.37
C HIS A 127 -9.30 -1.82 20.37
N PRO A 128 -10.26 -2.71 20.70
CA PRO A 128 -11.32 -3.11 19.77
C PRO A 128 -12.17 -1.89 19.35
N GLY A 129 -12.36 -1.73 18.04
CA GLY A 129 -13.14 -0.66 17.42
C GLY A 129 -12.40 0.67 17.26
N GLU A 130 -11.16 0.79 17.73
CA GLU A 130 -10.43 2.07 17.73
C GLU A 130 -9.41 2.20 16.59
N ILE A 131 -8.75 1.10 16.23
CA ILE A 131 -7.63 1.08 15.29
C ILE A 131 -8.11 0.80 13.87
N THR A 132 -7.78 1.69 12.94
CA THR A 132 -7.85 1.43 11.50
C THR A 132 -6.51 0.87 11.02
N LEU A 133 -6.53 -0.11 10.12
CA LEU A 133 -5.35 -0.65 9.46
C LEU A 133 -5.36 -0.25 7.99
N ALA A 134 -4.37 0.50 7.53
CA ALA A 134 -4.09 0.70 6.12
C ALA A 134 -3.07 -0.35 5.67
N ALA A 135 -3.48 -1.26 4.80
CA ALA A 135 -2.62 -2.31 4.24
C ALA A 135 -2.35 -1.99 2.78
N ILE A 136 -1.17 -1.45 2.51
CA ILE A 136 -0.75 -0.91 1.22
C ILE A 136 0.36 -1.74 0.54
N GLY A 137 0.83 -2.80 1.21
CA GLY A 137 1.66 -3.85 0.60
C GLY A 137 0.94 -5.21 0.51
N PRO A 138 1.67 -6.29 0.17
CA PRO A 138 1.16 -7.66 0.26
C PRO A 138 0.58 -8.01 1.63
N LEU A 139 -0.56 -8.69 1.66
CA LEU A 139 -1.37 -8.86 2.88
C LEU A 139 -0.84 -9.93 3.86
N THR A 140 0.40 -10.40 3.69
CA THR A 140 0.98 -11.51 4.44
C THR A 140 1.04 -11.24 5.95
N ASN A 141 1.48 -10.05 6.35
CA ASN A 141 1.52 -9.66 7.77
C ASN A 141 0.12 -9.64 8.39
N VAL A 142 -0.85 -9.08 7.66
CA VAL A 142 -2.25 -9.00 8.08
C VAL A 142 -2.85 -10.41 8.22
N ALA A 143 -2.58 -11.30 7.28
CA ALA A 143 -3.05 -12.68 7.33
C ALA A 143 -2.45 -13.46 8.51
N HIS A 144 -1.12 -13.34 8.72
CA HIS A 144 -0.48 -13.93 9.91
C HIS A 144 -1.05 -13.37 11.21
N ALA A 145 -1.29 -12.05 11.29
CA ALA A 145 -1.89 -11.42 12.46
C ALA A 145 -3.29 -11.98 12.74
N MET A 146 -4.12 -12.15 11.71
CA MET A 146 -5.45 -12.77 11.85
C MET A 146 -5.40 -14.24 12.27
N GLN A 147 -4.39 -14.99 11.84
CA GLN A 147 -4.20 -16.39 12.25
C GLN A 147 -3.76 -16.49 13.72
N LEU A 148 -2.87 -15.61 14.17
CA LEU A 148 -2.40 -15.54 15.56
C LEU A 148 -3.47 -14.96 16.50
N TYR A 149 -4.29 -14.03 16.01
CA TYR A 149 -5.33 -13.34 16.76
C TYR A 149 -6.69 -13.46 16.03
N PRO A 150 -7.39 -14.59 16.14
CA PRO A 150 -8.65 -14.84 15.39
C PRO A 150 -9.75 -13.81 15.64
N GLN A 151 -9.75 -13.14 16.79
CA GLN A 151 -10.68 -12.06 17.13
C GLN A 151 -10.38 -10.73 16.41
N MET A 152 -9.20 -10.58 15.79
CA MET A 152 -8.76 -9.35 15.12
C MET A 152 -9.75 -8.86 14.07
N ALA A 153 -10.37 -9.78 13.31
CA ALA A 153 -11.35 -9.42 12.28
C ALA A 153 -12.58 -8.69 12.85
N GLN A 154 -12.94 -8.95 14.11
CA GLN A 154 -14.03 -8.26 14.81
C GLN A 154 -13.54 -7.03 15.59
N ALA A 155 -12.29 -7.06 16.06
CA ALA A 155 -11.70 -5.99 16.84
C ALA A 155 -11.21 -4.81 15.98
N VAL A 156 -10.76 -5.04 14.75
CA VAL A 156 -10.32 -3.95 13.87
C VAL A 156 -11.49 -3.03 13.50
N LYS A 157 -11.28 -1.72 13.55
CA LYS A 157 -12.32 -0.75 13.16
C LYS A 157 -12.66 -0.88 11.68
N GLU A 158 -11.63 -0.90 10.85
CA GLU A 158 -11.69 -1.06 9.41
C GLU A 158 -10.29 -1.42 8.88
N ILE A 159 -10.24 -2.21 7.82
CA ILE A 159 -9.03 -2.44 7.03
C ILE A 159 -9.22 -1.73 5.68
N VAL A 160 -8.34 -0.79 5.36
CA VAL A 160 -8.32 -0.15 4.04
C VAL A 160 -7.14 -0.69 3.25
N ILE A 161 -7.42 -1.33 2.12
CA ILE A 161 -6.46 -2.11 1.36
C ILE A 161 -6.17 -1.40 0.03
N MET A 162 -4.91 -1.18 -0.31
CA MET A 162 -4.51 -0.95 -1.70
C MET A 162 -4.19 -2.30 -2.34
N GLY A 163 -4.95 -2.67 -3.37
CA GLY A 163 -4.72 -3.92 -4.07
C GLY A 163 -5.91 -4.40 -4.89
N GLY A 164 -5.65 -5.39 -5.72
CA GLY A 164 -6.62 -5.93 -6.67
C GLY A 164 -6.83 -5.08 -7.92
N VAL A 165 -7.39 -5.72 -8.94
CA VAL A 165 -7.75 -5.13 -10.23
C VAL A 165 -8.97 -5.85 -10.80
N PHE A 166 -9.86 -5.10 -11.43
CA PHE A 166 -11.07 -5.66 -12.04
C PHE A 166 -11.17 -5.35 -13.52
N ASN A 167 -10.93 -4.11 -13.94
CA ASN A 167 -11.14 -3.66 -15.30
C ASN A 167 -10.14 -2.57 -15.72
N VAL A 168 -8.85 -2.90 -15.69
CA VAL A 168 -7.76 -2.03 -16.19
C VAL A 168 -7.03 -2.75 -17.32
N ASP A 169 -6.97 -2.12 -18.49
CA ASP A 169 -6.28 -2.69 -19.64
C ASP A 169 -4.79 -2.92 -19.35
N GLY A 170 -4.25 -4.06 -19.80
CA GLY A 170 -2.88 -4.47 -19.52
C GLY A 170 -2.62 -5.10 -18.13
N TYR A 171 -3.61 -5.10 -17.22
CA TYR A 171 -3.45 -5.65 -15.86
C TYR A 171 -4.40 -6.83 -15.61
N ILE A 172 -3.86 -8.04 -15.56
CA ILE A 172 -4.61 -9.26 -15.21
C ILE A 172 -4.69 -9.46 -13.69
N LYS A 173 -3.66 -9.02 -12.98
CA LYS A 173 -3.58 -9.00 -11.52
C LYS A 173 -2.77 -7.81 -11.03
N ASP A 174 -3.09 -7.39 -9.83
CA ASP A 174 -2.35 -6.41 -9.06
C ASP A 174 -1.10 -7.04 -8.44
N THR A 175 -0.09 -6.23 -8.13
CA THR A 175 1.19 -6.68 -7.57
C THR A 175 1.01 -7.21 -6.14
N ASN A 176 0.30 -6.50 -5.27
CA ASN A 176 0.12 -6.88 -3.86
C ASN A 176 -0.66 -8.20 -3.73
N PHE A 177 -1.75 -8.33 -4.47
CA PHE A 177 -2.55 -9.57 -4.49
C PHE A 177 -1.85 -10.71 -5.25
N GLY A 178 -1.04 -10.38 -6.26
CA GLY A 178 -0.27 -11.34 -7.02
C GLY A 178 0.86 -11.95 -6.20
N LEU A 179 1.54 -11.14 -5.38
CA LEU A 179 2.64 -11.55 -4.51
C LEU A 179 2.17 -12.55 -3.46
N ASP A 180 1.00 -12.33 -2.84
CA ASP A 180 0.44 -13.27 -1.85
C ASP A 180 -1.08 -13.43 -2.03
N PRO A 181 -1.50 -14.29 -2.98
CA PRO A 181 -2.92 -14.46 -3.28
C PRO A 181 -3.65 -15.21 -2.16
N GLU A 182 -2.97 -16.10 -1.43
CA GLU A 182 -3.52 -16.77 -0.25
C GLU A 182 -3.84 -15.77 0.86
N ALA A 183 -2.91 -14.86 1.18
CA ALA A 183 -3.14 -13.84 2.19
C ALA A 183 -4.26 -12.89 1.79
N ALA A 184 -4.26 -12.43 0.53
CA ALA A 184 -5.32 -11.57 0.02
C ALA A 184 -6.70 -12.23 0.13
N ARG A 185 -6.81 -13.50 -0.27
CA ARG A 185 -8.05 -14.26 -0.13
C ARG A 185 -8.47 -14.40 1.33
N LEU A 186 -7.55 -14.71 2.24
CA LEU A 186 -7.83 -14.89 3.66
C LEU A 186 -8.37 -13.59 4.27
N VAL A 187 -7.69 -12.47 4.03
CA VAL A 187 -8.06 -11.17 4.61
C VAL A 187 -9.42 -10.69 4.05
N LEU A 188 -9.63 -10.77 2.73
CA LEU A 188 -10.90 -10.35 2.11
C LEU A 188 -12.10 -11.14 2.63
N ASN A 189 -11.92 -12.43 2.93
CA ASN A 189 -12.98 -13.31 3.43
C ASN A 189 -13.04 -13.39 4.97
N SER A 190 -12.24 -12.60 5.70
CA SER A 190 -12.14 -12.64 7.17
C SER A 190 -13.39 -12.20 7.93
N GLY A 191 -14.30 -11.46 7.27
CA GLY A 191 -15.47 -10.85 7.90
C GLY A 191 -15.19 -9.50 8.59
N ALA A 192 -13.98 -8.95 8.46
CA ALA A 192 -13.66 -7.57 8.84
C ALA A 192 -14.45 -6.55 7.99
N ALA A 193 -14.56 -5.32 8.47
CA ALA A 193 -14.99 -4.20 7.64
C ALA A 193 -13.83 -3.80 6.72
N ILE A 194 -14.03 -3.89 5.39
CA ILE A 194 -12.97 -3.68 4.40
C ILE A 194 -13.37 -2.61 3.39
N THR A 195 -12.45 -1.67 3.15
CA THR A 195 -12.47 -0.78 1.98
C THR A 195 -11.29 -1.12 1.08
N LEU A 196 -11.52 -1.21 -0.23
CA LEU A 196 -10.53 -1.59 -1.25
C LEU A 196 -10.31 -0.44 -2.23
N ALA A 197 -9.04 -0.08 -2.43
CA ALA A 197 -8.55 0.83 -3.46
C ALA A 197 -7.83 0.01 -4.56
N PRO A 198 -8.57 -0.52 -5.56
CA PRO A 198 -7.98 -1.30 -6.64
C PRO A 198 -7.23 -0.44 -7.65
N LEU A 199 -6.52 -1.09 -8.59
CA LEU A 199 -5.93 -0.42 -9.75
C LEU A 199 -6.95 0.39 -10.56
N ASP A 200 -8.22 -0.05 -10.61
CA ASP A 200 -9.30 0.66 -11.30
C ASP A 200 -9.45 2.12 -10.87
N VAL A 201 -9.27 2.42 -9.57
CA VAL A 201 -9.32 3.81 -9.07
C VAL A 201 -7.93 4.44 -8.98
N THR A 202 -6.92 3.68 -8.58
CA THR A 202 -5.60 4.28 -8.29
C THR A 202 -4.86 4.70 -9.57
N THR A 203 -5.15 4.06 -10.71
CA THR A 203 -4.61 4.47 -12.02
C THR A 203 -5.22 5.77 -12.58
N GLN A 204 -6.27 6.30 -11.93
CA GLN A 204 -6.83 7.63 -12.22
C GLN A 204 -6.07 8.76 -11.51
N THR A 205 -5.20 8.41 -10.56
CA THR A 205 -4.32 9.39 -9.90
C THR A 205 -3.18 9.80 -10.83
N MET A 206 -2.55 10.94 -10.59
CA MET A 206 -1.36 11.36 -11.31
C MET A 206 -0.58 12.38 -10.49
N LEU A 207 0.70 12.10 -10.27
CA LEU A 207 1.67 13.00 -9.67
C LEU A 207 2.77 13.30 -10.69
N THR A 208 2.85 14.53 -11.17
CA THR A 208 3.93 15.00 -12.05
C THR A 208 5.07 15.62 -11.24
N GLN A 209 6.21 15.91 -11.91
CA GLN A 209 7.31 16.66 -11.28
C GLN A 209 6.86 18.04 -10.78
N ALA A 210 5.97 18.71 -11.53
CA ALA A 210 5.44 20.02 -11.15
C ALA A 210 4.56 19.91 -9.91
N ASP A 211 3.73 18.87 -9.83
CA ASP A 211 2.91 18.59 -8.65
C ASP A 211 3.82 18.28 -7.45
N LEU A 212 4.80 17.38 -7.58
CA LEU A 212 5.74 17.08 -6.50
C LEU A 212 6.44 18.34 -5.97
N ALA A 213 6.89 19.23 -6.87
CA ALA A 213 7.50 20.50 -6.49
C ALA A 213 6.52 21.43 -5.74
N ALA A 214 5.25 21.47 -6.16
CA ALA A 214 4.21 22.27 -5.51
C ALA A 214 3.83 21.70 -4.12
N LEU A 215 3.62 20.38 -4.03
CA LEU A 215 3.26 19.70 -2.77
C LEU A 215 4.37 19.79 -1.73
N THR A 216 5.63 19.76 -2.18
CA THR A 216 6.81 19.84 -1.32
C THR A 216 7.40 21.24 -1.27
N GLN A 217 6.65 22.29 -1.64
CA GLN A 217 7.13 23.68 -1.57
C GLN A 217 7.62 24.08 -0.16
N PRO A 218 6.97 23.66 0.95
CA PRO A 218 7.51 23.89 2.29
C PRO A 218 8.90 23.25 2.44
N ASP A 219 9.86 23.99 2.99
CA ASP A 219 11.22 23.48 3.20
C ASP A 219 11.37 22.74 4.54
N THR A 220 10.51 21.74 4.76
CA THR A 220 10.59 20.86 5.93
C THR A 220 11.49 19.65 5.64
N PRO A 221 12.06 19.00 6.66
CA PRO A 221 12.85 17.79 6.47
C PRO A 221 12.09 16.69 5.71
N LEU A 222 10.80 16.50 6.02
CA LEU A 222 9.92 15.54 5.35
C LEU A 222 9.72 15.89 3.86
N CYS A 223 9.44 17.15 3.53
CA CYS A 223 9.28 17.60 2.14
C CYS A 223 10.57 17.46 1.33
N ARG A 224 11.74 17.76 1.92
CA ARG A 224 13.04 17.55 1.26
C ARG A 224 13.28 16.06 0.97
N TYR A 225 12.99 15.19 1.93
CA TYR A 225 13.10 13.75 1.76
C TYR A 225 12.20 13.24 0.63
N LEU A 226 10.92 13.63 0.63
CA LEU A 226 9.97 13.24 -0.41
C LEU A 226 10.42 13.70 -1.79
N ARG A 227 10.83 14.97 -1.91
CA ARG A 227 11.27 15.53 -3.19
C ARG A 227 12.46 14.76 -3.75
N ALA A 228 13.48 14.54 -2.92
CA ALA A 228 14.69 13.84 -3.31
C ALA A 228 14.41 12.39 -3.75
N THR A 229 13.60 11.65 -2.98
CA THR A 229 13.38 10.22 -3.21
C THR A 229 12.30 9.91 -4.26
N THR A 230 11.35 10.81 -4.50
CA THR A 230 10.24 10.61 -5.44
C THR A 230 10.58 11.08 -6.86
N GLN A 231 11.41 12.11 -6.99
CA GLN A 231 11.75 12.69 -8.30
C GLN A 231 12.35 11.66 -9.29
N PRO A 232 13.32 10.80 -8.91
CA PRO A 232 13.83 9.75 -9.80
C PRO A 232 12.76 8.75 -10.26
N TRP A 233 11.81 8.41 -9.39
CA TRP A 233 10.73 7.50 -9.72
C TRP A 233 9.77 8.08 -10.76
N ILE A 234 9.44 9.37 -10.64
CA ILE A 234 8.62 10.06 -11.64
C ILE A 234 9.30 10.02 -13.02
N ASP A 235 10.61 10.27 -13.09
CA ASP A 235 11.35 10.19 -14.35
C ASP A 235 11.42 8.75 -14.88
N TYR A 236 11.65 7.78 -14.01
CA TYR A 236 11.60 6.36 -14.36
C TYR A 236 10.24 5.95 -14.93
N SER A 237 9.13 6.38 -14.31
CA SER A 237 7.77 6.15 -14.81
C SER A 237 7.54 6.76 -16.19
N ARG A 238 8.03 7.98 -16.43
CA ARG A 238 7.97 8.64 -17.74
C ARG A 238 8.71 7.83 -18.80
N HIS A 239 9.88 7.27 -18.47
CA HIS A 239 10.68 6.48 -19.41
C HIS A 239 10.10 5.09 -19.69
N THR A 240 9.58 4.41 -18.67
CA THR A 240 9.18 2.99 -18.77
C THR A 240 7.69 2.80 -19.06
N ARG A 241 6.83 3.64 -18.49
CA ARG A 241 5.36 3.56 -18.62
C ARG A 241 4.79 4.57 -19.59
N ARG A 242 5.59 5.53 -20.07
CA ARG A 242 5.18 6.62 -20.96
C ARG A 242 4.04 7.47 -20.38
N LEU A 243 3.98 7.58 -19.06
CA LEU A 243 3.07 8.44 -18.33
C LEU A 243 3.70 9.84 -18.16
N PRO A 244 2.91 10.92 -18.02
CA PRO A 244 3.46 12.25 -17.73
C PRO A 244 4.03 12.38 -16.31
N GLY A 245 3.69 11.44 -15.42
CA GLY A 245 4.14 11.38 -14.03
C GLY A 245 4.14 9.94 -13.52
N CYS A 246 3.79 9.75 -12.25
CA CYS A 246 3.50 8.43 -11.68
C CYS A 246 2.10 8.40 -11.06
N TRP A 247 1.52 7.21 -10.97
CA TRP A 247 0.35 6.95 -10.13
C TRP A 247 0.77 6.93 -8.66
N ILE A 248 -0.11 7.39 -7.77
CA ILE A 248 0.10 7.43 -6.32
C ILE A 248 -0.93 6.51 -5.64
N HIS A 249 -0.67 5.21 -5.72
CA HIS A 249 -1.64 4.18 -5.34
C HIS A 249 -1.95 4.23 -3.85
N ASP A 250 -0.91 4.24 -3.01
CA ASP A 250 -1.06 4.09 -1.56
C ASP A 250 -1.47 5.39 -0.86
N ALA A 251 -1.00 6.53 -1.39
CA ALA A 251 -1.40 7.83 -0.87
C ALA A 251 -2.92 8.05 -0.97
N LEU A 252 -3.59 7.41 -1.93
CA LEU A 252 -5.04 7.42 -2.04
C LEU A 252 -5.73 6.80 -0.82
N VAL A 253 -5.17 5.73 -0.25
CA VAL A 253 -5.70 5.07 0.94
C VAL A 253 -5.69 6.00 2.14
N ILE A 254 -4.59 6.72 2.35
CA ILE A 254 -4.47 7.68 3.46
C ILE A 254 -5.33 8.91 3.21
N ALA A 255 -5.39 9.39 1.96
CA ALA A 255 -6.27 10.50 1.59
C ALA A 255 -7.75 10.16 1.81
N TRP A 256 -8.19 8.94 1.47
CA TRP A 256 -9.54 8.45 1.75
C TRP A 256 -9.89 8.54 3.23
N LEU A 257 -8.95 8.18 4.10
CA LEU A 257 -9.15 8.21 5.54
C LEU A 257 -9.27 9.63 6.11
N LEU A 258 -8.67 10.62 5.44
CA LEU A 258 -8.77 12.04 5.81
C LEU A 258 -10.01 12.70 5.21
N GLU A 259 -10.34 12.38 3.96
CA GLU A 259 -11.41 13.04 3.22
C GLU A 259 -12.18 12.06 2.32
N PRO A 260 -13.09 11.23 2.87
CA PRO A 260 -13.78 10.19 2.10
C PRO A 260 -14.53 10.68 0.86
N GLN A 261 -14.93 11.96 0.83
CA GLN A 261 -15.63 12.58 -0.30
C GLN A 261 -14.77 12.72 -1.58
N LEU A 262 -13.46 12.46 -1.50
CA LEU A 262 -12.56 12.53 -2.65
C LEU A 262 -12.80 11.38 -3.65
N VAL A 263 -13.42 10.28 -3.20
CA VAL A 263 -13.76 9.13 -4.03
C VAL A 263 -15.23 8.76 -3.95
N THR A 264 -15.72 8.13 -5.01
CA THR A 264 -16.99 7.40 -4.98
C THR A 264 -16.75 5.93 -4.62
N THR A 265 -17.74 5.28 -4.00
CA THR A 265 -17.61 3.89 -3.58
C THR A 265 -18.86 3.07 -3.86
N GLU A 266 -18.69 1.76 -3.99
CA GLU A 266 -19.77 0.80 -4.18
C GLU A 266 -19.49 -0.49 -3.39
N MET A 267 -20.54 -1.22 -3.00
CA MET A 267 -20.41 -2.49 -2.27
C MET A 267 -20.44 -3.70 -3.21
N PHE A 268 -19.51 -4.64 -3.00
CA PHE A 268 -19.40 -5.92 -3.73
C PHE A 268 -18.88 -7.03 -2.81
N HIS A 269 -19.14 -8.29 -3.15
CA HIS A 269 -18.28 -9.37 -2.68
C HIS A 269 -17.02 -9.43 -3.55
N VAL A 270 -15.89 -9.80 -2.94
CA VAL A 270 -14.59 -9.89 -3.60
C VAL A 270 -13.92 -11.20 -3.20
N ASP A 271 -13.30 -11.88 -4.16
CA ASP A 271 -12.46 -13.05 -3.91
C ASP A 271 -11.25 -13.05 -4.87
N VAL A 272 -10.23 -13.83 -4.53
CA VAL A 272 -8.99 -13.98 -5.29
C VAL A 272 -8.88 -15.41 -5.76
N ALA A 273 -8.65 -15.61 -7.05
CA ALA A 273 -8.43 -16.93 -7.61
C ALA A 273 -7.07 -17.48 -7.15
N LEU A 274 -7.06 -18.65 -6.51
CA LEU A 274 -5.83 -19.35 -6.11
C LEU A 274 -5.39 -20.41 -7.13
N GLU A 275 -6.26 -20.77 -8.06
CA GLU A 275 -6.02 -21.82 -9.04
C GLU A 275 -6.08 -21.28 -10.47
N GLY A 276 -5.55 -22.07 -11.41
CA GLY A 276 -5.49 -21.77 -12.82
C GLY A 276 -4.31 -20.87 -13.20
N ALA A 277 -3.53 -21.29 -14.21
CA ALA A 277 -2.28 -20.62 -14.60
C ALA A 277 -2.47 -19.14 -14.97
N LEU A 278 -3.58 -18.81 -15.65
CA LEU A 278 -3.88 -17.43 -16.07
C LEU A 278 -4.61 -16.61 -15.00
N THR A 279 -5.27 -17.27 -14.05
CA THR A 279 -6.20 -16.63 -13.10
C THR A 279 -5.62 -16.49 -11.71
N ARG A 280 -4.59 -17.25 -11.34
CA ARG A 280 -3.99 -17.19 -10.00
C ARG A 280 -3.51 -15.79 -9.65
N GLY A 281 -4.02 -15.27 -8.54
CA GLY A 281 -3.80 -13.91 -8.02
C GLY A 281 -4.69 -12.84 -8.64
N SER A 282 -5.56 -13.18 -9.58
CA SER A 282 -6.56 -12.22 -10.09
C SER A 282 -7.74 -12.11 -9.14
N SER A 283 -8.20 -10.87 -8.91
CA SER A 283 -9.39 -10.57 -8.12
C SER A 283 -10.65 -10.59 -8.96
N ARG A 284 -11.77 -10.95 -8.34
CA ARG A 284 -13.12 -10.88 -8.92
C ARG A 284 -14.05 -10.16 -7.95
N ARG A 285 -14.94 -9.34 -8.48
CA ARG A 285 -16.02 -8.70 -7.72
C ARG A 285 -17.38 -9.06 -8.30
N TRP A 286 -18.38 -9.22 -7.45
CA TRP A 286 -19.76 -9.46 -7.88
C TRP A 286 -20.77 -9.01 -6.81
N ARG A 287 -22.05 -8.90 -7.22
CA ARG A 287 -23.18 -8.79 -6.29
C ARG A 287 -23.99 -10.08 -6.41
N PRO A 288 -24.20 -10.84 -5.32
CA PRO A 288 -24.95 -12.09 -5.36
C PRO A 288 -26.30 -11.96 -6.07
N ASP A 289 -27.04 -10.88 -5.75
CA ASP A 289 -28.39 -10.64 -6.27
C ASP A 289 -28.43 -10.20 -7.74
N SER A 290 -27.27 -9.88 -8.34
CA SER A 290 -27.20 -9.46 -9.76
C SER A 290 -26.70 -10.56 -10.70
N LEU A 291 -26.38 -11.75 -10.19
CA LEU A 291 -25.85 -12.85 -11.01
C LEU A 291 -26.97 -13.51 -11.82
N ARG A 292 -26.76 -13.66 -13.13
CA ARG A 292 -27.68 -14.39 -14.03
C ARG A 292 -27.42 -15.90 -14.05
N LEU A 293 -26.21 -16.33 -13.72
CA LEU A 293 -25.78 -17.72 -13.67
C LEU A 293 -24.93 -17.93 -12.41
N THR A 294 -25.29 -18.94 -11.62
CA THR A 294 -24.63 -19.26 -10.34
C THR A 294 -24.12 -20.70 -10.29
N VAL A 295 -24.18 -21.43 -11.40
CA VAL A 295 -23.72 -22.82 -11.49
C VAL A 295 -22.23 -22.90 -11.15
N GLY A 296 -21.88 -23.71 -10.15
CA GLY A 296 -20.50 -23.91 -9.71
C GLY A 296 -19.91 -22.77 -8.87
N MET A 297 -20.70 -21.74 -8.53
CA MET A 297 -20.22 -20.68 -7.64
C MET A 297 -20.44 -21.07 -6.17
N PRO A 298 -19.41 -20.96 -5.31
CA PRO A 298 -19.61 -21.12 -3.88
C PRO A 298 -20.47 -19.98 -3.32
N PRO A 299 -21.13 -20.18 -2.16
CA PRO A 299 -21.77 -19.07 -1.47
C PRO A 299 -20.71 -17.99 -1.14
N PRO A 300 -21.08 -16.70 -1.20
CA PRO A 300 -20.15 -15.65 -0.83
C PRO A 300 -19.68 -15.84 0.61
N GLN A 301 -18.37 -15.69 0.82
CA GLN A 301 -17.76 -15.66 2.15
C GLN A 301 -17.51 -14.21 2.57
N GLY A 302 -17.40 -14.00 3.88
CA GLY A 302 -17.17 -12.68 4.45
C GLY A 302 -18.33 -11.67 4.25
N LYS A 303 -18.03 -10.41 4.56
CA LYS A 303 -18.95 -9.28 4.35
C LYS A 303 -18.72 -8.66 2.97
N PRO A 304 -19.71 -7.96 2.39
CA PRO A 304 -19.46 -7.08 1.26
C PRO A 304 -18.32 -6.09 1.56
N VAL A 305 -17.40 -5.94 0.61
CA VAL A 305 -16.29 -5.01 0.60
C VAL A 305 -16.72 -3.71 -0.07
N ARG A 306 -16.33 -2.57 0.51
CA ARG A 306 -16.48 -1.26 -0.12
C ARG A 306 -15.36 -1.07 -1.13
N ILE A 307 -15.66 -0.85 -2.40
CA ILE A 307 -14.66 -0.67 -3.46
C ILE A 307 -14.73 0.77 -3.96
N MET A 308 -13.60 1.46 -3.92
CA MET A 308 -13.44 2.80 -4.53
C MET A 308 -13.57 2.72 -6.05
N GLN A 309 -14.32 3.65 -6.67
CA GLN A 309 -14.61 3.64 -8.10
C GLN A 309 -13.92 4.77 -8.86
N GLN A 310 -14.09 6.01 -8.41
CA GLN A 310 -13.54 7.21 -9.07
C GLN A 310 -12.86 8.10 -8.04
N VAL A 311 -11.82 8.83 -8.46
CA VAL A 311 -11.10 9.80 -7.63
C VAL A 311 -11.00 11.16 -8.32
N ASP A 312 -11.21 12.23 -7.56
CA ASP A 312 -10.84 13.59 -7.97
C ASP A 312 -9.34 13.82 -7.70
N ASN A 313 -8.51 13.66 -8.74
CA ASN A 313 -7.06 13.81 -8.60
C ASN A 313 -6.64 15.24 -8.21
N ALA A 314 -7.36 16.27 -8.66
CA ALA A 314 -7.02 17.65 -8.32
C ALA A 314 -7.26 17.91 -6.83
N ARG A 315 -8.39 17.44 -6.29
CA ARG A 315 -8.69 17.49 -4.86
C ARG A 315 -7.72 16.64 -4.04
N LEU A 316 -7.34 15.46 -4.54
CA LEU A 316 -6.33 14.60 -3.92
C LEU A 316 -4.99 15.33 -3.75
N LEU A 317 -4.46 15.92 -4.81
CA LEU A 317 -3.20 16.67 -4.75
C LEU A 317 -3.33 17.88 -3.81
N ALA A 318 -4.43 18.63 -3.87
CA ALA A 318 -4.67 19.75 -2.98
C ALA A 318 -4.68 19.34 -1.49
N LEU A 319 -5.32 18.21 -1.17
CA LEU A 319 -5.33 17.65 0.19
C LEU A 319 -3.93 17.26 0.65
N ILE A 320 -3.15 16.58 -0.20
CA ILE A 320 -1.77 16.19 0.11
C ILE A 320 -0.92 17.43 0.41
N GLY A 321 -0.96 18.43 -0.46
CA GLY A 321 -0.15 19.65 -0.31
C GLY A 321 -0.54 20.44 0.93
N ALA A 322 -1.85 20.60 1.18
CA ALA A 322 -2.34 21.27 2.38
C ALA A 322 -1.97 20.52 3.68
N THR A 323 -1.83 19.20 3.62
CA THR A 323 -1.46 18.38 4.78
C THR A 323 0.04 18.44 5.04
N LEU A 324 0.87 18.29 4.01
CA LEU A 324 2.33 18.43 4.12
C LEU A 324 2.75 19.83 4.56
N ALA A 325 2.00 20.87 4.22
CA ALA A 325 2.27 22.24 4.67
C ALA A 325 2.01 22.47 6.16
N ARG A 326 1.30 21.57 6.85
CA ARG A 326 1.00 21.67 8.30
C ARG A 326 1.96 20.86 9.16
N GLY A 327 2.63 19.85 8.60
CA GLY A 327 3.49 18.90 9.31
C GLY A 327 4.97 19.23 9.23
#